data_AF-A0AB37TU62-F1
#
_entry.id   AF-A0AB37TU62-F1
#
_cell.length_a   1.000
_cell.length_b   1.000
_cell.length_c   1.000
_cell.angle_alpha   90.00
_cell.angle_beta   90.00
_cell.angle_gamma   90.00
#
_symmetry.space_group_name_H-M   'P 1'
#
loop_
_entity.id
_entity.type
_entity.pdbx_description
1 polymer ?
#
loop_
_entity_poly.entity_id
_entity_poly.type
_entity_poly.pdbx_seq_one_letter_code
_entity_poly.pdbx_strand_id
1 'polypeptide(L)'
;MSTKRPTIPAEVAAHVLSHFGRGGYPAGDWTELLITLIDRADMINRTKLATTFPDYGDAVLLAKYDENGIAVLQAIAGIPAQPIRCTRCSDEDGPFTPAQLCEACARPMPLDGVA
;
A
#
# COMPACT_ATOMS: atom_id res chain seq x y z
N MET A 1 -29.73 14.95 8.42
CA MET A 1 -28.40 14.72 9.01
C MET A 1 -27.55 14.01 7.95
N SER A 2 -26.64 14.72 7.29
CA SER A 2 -25.80 14.12 6.23
C SER A 2 -24.65 13.32 6.83
N THR A 3 -24.74 12.00 6.77
CA THR A 3 -23.66 11.09 7.13
C THR A 3 -22.63 11.08 6.00
N LYS A 4 -21.72 12.05 5.97
CA LYS A 4 -20.49 11.93 5.19
C LYS A 4 -19.67 10.84 5.86
N ARG A 5 -19.64 9.62 5.30
CA ARG A 5 -18.62 8.64 5.68
C ARG A 5 -17.28 9.36 5.56
N PRO A 6 -16.44 9.42 6.61
CA PRO A 6 -15.10 9.94 6.45
C PRO A 6 -14.37 8.95 5.55
N THR A 7 -14.37 9.23 4.25
CA THR A 7 -13.41 8.66 3.32
C THR A 7 -12.04 9.08 3.83
N ILE A 8 -11.18 8.11 4.18
CA ILE A 8 -9.81 8.35 4.64
C ILE A 8 -9.17 9.44 3.76
N PRO A 9 -8.73 10.58 4.33
CA PRO A 9 -8.10 11.64 3.55
C PRO A 9 -6.80 11.15 2.89
N ALA A 10 -6.48 11.69 1.70
CA ALA A 10 -5.26 11.35 0.97
C ALA A 10 -3.97 11.60 1.78
N GLU A 11 -3.93 12.69 2.54
CA GLU A 11 -2.83 13.01 3.46
C GLU A 11 -2.68 11.95 4.56
N VAL A 12 -3.78 11.53 5.18
CA VAL A 12 -3.77 10.49 6.22
C VAL A 12 -3.27 9.15 5.65
N ALA A 13 -3.72 8.81 4.43
CA ALA A 13 -3.22 7.64 3.74
C ALA A 13 -1.71 7.73 3.47
N ALA A 14 -1.19 8.88 3.02
CA ALA A 14 0.23 9.09 2.78
C ALA A 14 1.08 8.95 4.06
N HIS A 15 0.61 9.52 5.18
CA HIS A 15 1.25 9.39 6.48
C HIS A 15 1.34 7.94 6.95
N VAL A 16 0.22 7.22 6.89
CA VAL A 16 0.16 5.81 7.30
C VAL A 16 1.01 4.94 6.37
N LEU A 17 0.99 5.16 5.06
CA LEU A 17 1.87 4.46 4.13
C LEU A 17 3.35 4.71 4.42
N SER A 18 3.71 5.94 4.80
CA SER A 18 5.08 6.30 5.16
C SER A 18 5.52 5.52 6.41
N HIS A 19 4.65 5.43 7.42
CA HIS A 19 4.89 4.65 8.63
C HIS A 19 5.16 3.16 8.33
N PHE A 20 4.41 2.57 7.39
CA PHE A 20 4.58 1.17 6.97
C PHE A 20 5.69 0.97 5.92
N GLY A 21 6.39 2.02 5.48
CA GLY A 21 7.44 1.94 4.46
C GLY A 21 6.92 1.59 3.06
N ARG A 22 5.67 1.95 2.74
CA ARG A 22 4.98 1.61 1.47
C ARG A 22 4.78 2.81 0.52
N GLY A 23 5.47 3.92 0.78
CA GLY A 23 5.39 5.17 0.01
C GLY A 23 4.75 6.30 0.83
N GLY A 24 4.47 7.45 0.20
CA GLY A 24 3.91 8.62 0.88
C GLY A 24 4.97 9.52 1.49
N TYR A 25 4.54 10.42 2.38
CA TYR A 25 5.41 11.33 3.12
C TYR A 25 5.13 11.20 4.62
N PRO A 26 6.13 11.42 5.49
CA PRO A 26 5.95 11.28 6.93
C PRO A 26 5.06 12.40 7.47
N ALA A 27 4.33 12.08 8.54
CA ALA A 27 3.57 13.08 9.28
C ALA A 27 4.50 13.91 10.19
N GLY A 28 3.94 14.94 10.82
CA GLY A 28 4.61 15.62 11.94
C GLY A 28 4.70 14.73 13.19
N ASP A 29 5.61 15.07 14.12
CA ASP A 29 5.98 14.25 15.28
C ASP A 29 4.80 13.72 16.10
N TRP A 30 3.83 14.58 16.41
CA TRP A 30 2.65 14.17 17.19
C TRP A 30 1.82 13.11 16.46
N THR A 31 1.62 13.30 15.15
CA THR A 31 0.84 12.38 14.32
C THR A 31 1.57 11.06 14.11
N GLU A 32 2.90 11.10 13.94
CA GLU A 32 3.71 9.90 13.82
C GLU A 32 3.65 9.05 15.11
N LEU A 33 3.69 9.70 16.27
CA LEU A 33 3.48 9.03 17.56
C LEU A 33 2.06 8.47 17.69
N LEU A 34 1.04 9.18 17.22
CA LEU A 34 -0.34 8.68 17.21
C LEU A 34 -0.46 7.41 16.34
N ILE A 35 0.08 7.43 15.11
CA ILE A 35 0.08 6.28 14.20
C ILE A 35 0.78 5.09 14.85
N THR A 36 1.97 5.31 15.41
CA THR A 36 2.76 4.30 16.12
C THR A 36 1.98 3.72 17.31
N LEU A 37 1.26 4.56 18.05
CA LEU A 37 0.47 4.16 19.20
C LEU A 37 -0.72 3.28 18.76
N ILE A 38 -1.44 3.65 17.70
CA ILE A 38 -2.56 2.88 17.15
C ILE A 38 -2.08 1.52 16.64
N ASP A 39 -0.97 1.49 15.91
CA ASP A 39 -0.39 0.26 15.37
C ASP A 39 -0.04 -0.73 16.50
N ARG A 40 0.64 -0.24 17.55
CA ARG A 40 1.13 -1.07 18.66
C ARG A 40 0.10 -1.39 19.75
N ALA A 41 -0.97 -0.63 19.87
CA ALA A 41 -1.98 -0.82 20.91
C ALA A 41 -2.61 -2.23 20.87
N ASP A 42 -2.96 -2.78 22.04
CA ASP A 42 -3.80 -3.97 22.13
C ASP A 42 -5.21 -3.71 21.57
N MET A 43 -5.99 -4.77 21.34
CA MET A 43 -7.29 -4.68 20.69
C MET A 43 -8.25 -3.69 21.38
N ILE A 44 -8.29 -3.63 22.72
CA ILE A 44 -9.21 -2.75 23.44
C ILE A 44 -8.77 -1.30 23.31
N ASN A 45 -7.49 -1.03 23.52
CA ASN A 45 -6.97 0.34 23.43
C ASN A 45 -6.93 0.86 22.00
N ARG A 46 -6.68 -0.02 21.02
CA ARG A 46 -6.78 0.33 19.59
C ARG A 46 -8.20 0.73 19.22
N THR A 47 -9.22 -0.02 19.65
CA THR A 47 -10.62 0.35 19.39
C THR A 47 -10.95 1.74 19.97
N LYS A 48 -10.48 2.05 21.18
CA LYS A 48 -10.66 3.38 21.78
C LYS A 48 -9.96 4.48 20.98
N LEU A 49 -8.72 4.24 20.57
CA LEU A 49 -7.95 5.19 19.76
C LEU A 49 -8.58 5.40 18.39
N ALA A 50 -9.00 4.34 17.70
CA ALA A 50 -9.69 4.42 16.41
C ALA A 50 -11.04 5.14 16.53
N THR A 51 -11.76 4.96 17.64
CA THR A 51 -13.00 5.72 17.89
C THR A 51 -12.72 7.22 18.10
N THR A 52 -11.57 7.56 18.70
CA THR A 52 -11.20 8.95 19.01
C THR A 52 -10.59 9.65 17.79
N PHE A 53 -9.81 8.93 16.98
CA PHE A 53 -9.11 9.39 15.78
C PHE A 53 -9.50 8.52 14.58
N PRO A 54 -10.73 8.66 14.05
CA PRO A 54 -11.28 7.73 13.06
C PRO A 54 -10.44 7.66 11.79
N ASP A 55 -9.99 8.79 11.24
CA ASP A 55 -9.24 8.79 9.98
C ASP A 55 -7.94 7.98 10.06
N TYR A 56 -7.14 8.19 11.12
CA TYR A 56 -5.90 7.45 11.35
C TYR A 56 -6.15 6.03 11.83
N GLY A 57 -7.19 5.83 12.65
CA GLY A 57 -7.61 4.51 13.12
C GLY A 57 -8.00 3.59 11.96
N ASP A 58 -8.89 4.05 11.10
CA ASP A 58 -9.36 3.30 9.94
C ASP A 58 -8.22 3.04 8.96
N ALA A 59 -7.36 4.03 8.70
CA ALA A 59 -6.20 3.84 7.83
C ALA A 59 -5.19 2.81 8.37
N VAL A 60 -4.87 2.84 9.67
CA VAL A 60 -3.95 1.86 10.27
C VAL A 60 -4.56 0.46 10.32
N LEU A 61 -5.86 0.35 10.63
CA LEU A 61 -6.57 -0.94 10.63
C LEU A 61 -6.63 -1.53 9.23
N LEU A 62 -6.95 -0.71 8.23
CA LEU A 62 -6.97 -1.09 6.82
C LEU A 62 -5.59 -1.58 6.39
N ALA A 63 -4.51 -0.84 6.68
CA ALA A 63 -3.15 -1.24 6.36
C ALA A 63 -2.71 -2.57 7.00
N LYS A 64 -3.19 -2.87 8.21
CA LYS A 64 -2.73 -3.99 9.03
C LYS A 64 -3.50 -5.29 8.82
N TYR A 65 -4.80 -5.19 8.55
CA TYR A 65 -5.71 -6.34 8.58
C TYR A 65 -6.38 -6.65 7.24
N ASP A 66 -6.41 -5.71 6.30
CA ASP A 66 -6.95 -5.94 4.97
C ASP A 66 -5.84 -6.38 4.01
N GLU A 67 -6.05 -7.49 3.30
CA GLU A 67 -5.10 -8.03 2.33
C GLU A 67 -4.75 -7.00 1.24
N ASN A 68 -5.72 -6.18 0.84
CA ASN A 68 -5.57 -5.12 -0.16
C ASN A 68 -5.40 -3.74 0.48
N GLY A 69 -5.28 -3.64 1.80
CA GLY A 69 -5.33 -2.37 2.52
C GLY A 69 -4.24 -1.37 2.08
N ILE A 70 -3.01 -1.84 1.87
CA ILE A 70 -1.91 -1.01 1.35
C ILE A 70 -2.23 -0.50 -0.06
N ALA A 71 -2.76 -1.34 -0.95
CA ALA A 71 -3.10 -0.93 -2.31
C ALA A 71 -4.25 0.10 -2.32
N VAL A 72 -5.25 -0.08 -1.46
CA VAL A 72 -6.34 0.89 -1.27
C VAL A 72 -5.80 2.23 -0.77
N LEU A 73 -4.93 2.22 0.24
CA LEU A 73 -4.32 3.46 0.75
C LEU A 73 -3.45 4.15 -0.30
N GLN A 74 -2.70 3.40 -1.11
CA GLN A 74 -1.91 3.96 -2.21
C GLN A 74 -2.81 4.67 -3.23
N ALA A 75 -3.92 4.03 -3.63
CA ALA A 75 -4.90 4.64 -4.52
C ALA A 75 -5.50 5.93 -3.92
N ILE A 76 -5.83 5.93 -2.63
CA ILE A 76 -6.35 7.11 -1.92
C ILE A 76 -5.31 8.23 -1.86
N ALA A 77 -4.04 7.90 -1.62
CA ALA A 77 -2.93 8.85 -1.58
C ALA A 77 -2.50 9.37 -2.97
N GLY A 78 -3.09 8.86 -4.05
CA GLY A 78 -2.67 9.18 -5.42
C GLY A 78 -1.29 8.60 -5.77
N ILE A 79 -0.83 7.58 -5.04
CA ILE A 79 0.41 6.86 -5.29
C ILE A 79 0.05 5.71 -6.24
N PRO A 80 0.59 5.67 -7.46
CA PRO A 80 0.35 4.54 -8.34
C PRO A 80 0.87 3.28 -7.66
N ALA A 81 0.05 2.22 -7.62
CA ALA A 81 0.53 0.89 -7.27
C ALA A 81 1.76 0.60 -8.13
N GLN A 82 2.88 0.20 -7.52
CA GLN A 82 4.10 -0.04 -8.30
C GLN A 82 3.78 -1.09 -9.36
N PRO A 83 3.92 -0.75 -10.65
CA PRO A 83 3.62 -1.71 -11.70
C PRO A 83 4.59 -2.88 -11.56
N ILE A 84 4.07 -4.10 -11.71
CA ILE A 84 4.94 -5.27 -11.82
C ILE A 84 5.79 -5.03 -13.08
N ARG A 85 7.11 -4.97 -12.90
CA ARG A 85 8.06 -4.84 -14.00
C ARG A 85 8.78 -6.16 -14.22
N CYS A 86 9.00 -6.50 -15.48
CA CYS A 86 9.81 -7.64 -15.84
C CYS A 86 11.26 -7.41 -15.38
N THR A 87 11.82 -8.33 -14.61
CA THR A 87 13.22 -8.24 -14.13
C THR A 87 14.25 -8.18 -15.27
N ARG A 88 13.88 -8.62 -16.48
CA ARG A 88 14.77 -8.67 -17.64
C ARG A 88 14.64 -7.49 -18.61
N CYS A 89 13.43 -7.05 -18.95
CA CYS A 89 13.21 -5.96 -19.92
C CYS A 89 12.67 -4.66 -19.31
N SER A 90 12.39 -4.64 -17.99
CA SER A 90 11.77 -3.51 -17.27
C SER A 90 10.39 -3.07 -17.77
N ASP A 91 9.81 -3.84 -18.68
CA ASP A 91 8.49 -3.60 -19.25
C ASP A 91 7.39 -3.89 -18.23
N GLU A 92 6.29 -3.15 -18.35
CA GLU A 92 5.08 -3.24 -17.52
C GLU A 92 3.97 -4.04 -18.21
N ASP A 93 4.12 -4.30 -19.51
CA ASP A 93 3.11 -5.00 -20.31
C ASP A 93 3.20 -6.53 -20.21
N GLY A 94 2.04 -7.15 -19.96
CA GLY A 94 1.78 -8.56 -20.21
C GLY A 94 1.73 -9.46 -18.97
N PRO A 95 1.21 -10.70 -19.12
CA PRO A 95 1.15 -11.64 -18.03
C PRO A 95 2.57 -11.99 -17.54
N PHE A 96 2.79 -11.84 -16.23
CA PHE A 96 4.05 -12.18 -15.59
C PHE A 96 4.06 -13.62 -15.10
N THR A 97 5.17 -14.31 -15.31
CA THR A 97 5.44 -15.61 -14.69
C THR A 97 5.72 -15.46 -13.19
N PRO A 98 5.66 -16.55 -12.38
CA PRO A 98 6.05 -16.52 -10.96
C PRO A 98 7.50 -16.07 -10.72
N ALA A 99 8.36 -16.15 -11.75
CA ALA A 99 9.73 -15.65 -11.72
C ALA A 99 9.84 -14.14 -12.02
N GLN A 100 8.72 -13.41 -12.07
CA GLN A 100 8.66 -11.98 -12.37
C GLN A 100 9.27 -11.61 -13.75
N LEU A 101 9.11 -12.51 -14.72
CA LEU A 101 9.46 -12.29 -16.13
C LEU A 101 8.17 -12.17 -16.96
N CYS A 102 8.12 -11.20 -17.87
CA CYS A 102 7.06 -11.15 -18.89
C CYS A 102 7.17 -12.38 -19.81
N GLU A 103 6.06 -12.75 -20.46
CA GLU A 103 6.00 -13.94 -21.33
C GLU A 103 7.12 -13.96 -22.39
N ALA A 104 7.45 -12.82 -22.99
CA ALA A 104 8.53 -12.71 -23.98
C ALA A 104 9.91 -13.02 -23.38
N CYS A 105 10.18 -12.58 -22.16
CA CYS A 105 11.44 -12.82 -21.46
C CYS A 105 11.55 -14.20 -20.83
N ALA A 106 10.40 -14.83 -20.55
CA ALA A 106 10.30 -16.18 -19.99
C ALA A 106 10.43 -17.28 -21.05
N ARG A 107 10.20 -16.97 -22.34
CA ARG A 107 10.43 -17.93 -23.42
C ARG A 107 11.93 -18.27 -23.50
N PRO A 108 12.31 -19.55 -23.40
CA PRO A 108 13.68 -19.96 -23.70
C PRO A 108 13.97 -19.64 -25.16
N MET A 109 15.15 -19.07 -25.45
CA MET A 109 15.60 -18.92 -26.84
C MET A 109 15.53 -20.29 -27.52
N PRO A 110 15.04 -20.39 -28.77
CA PRO A 110 15.15 -21.62 -29.51
C PRO A 110 16.65 -21.97 -29.60
N LEU A 111 17.00 -23.21 -29.23
CA LEU A 111 18.36 -23.73 -29.29
C LEU A 111 18.85 -23.97 -30.73
N ASP A 112 18.14 -23.46 -31.72
CA ASP A 112 18.44 -23.64 -33.13
C ASP A 112 18.99 -22.33 -33.67
N GLY A 113 20.32 -22.19 -33.54
CA GLY A 113 21.06 -21.17 -34.26
C GLY A 113 20.86 -21.35 -35.76
N VAL A 114 20.09 -20.46 -36.36
CA VAL A 114 20.17 -20.20 -37.80
C VAL A 114 20.19 -18.68 -37.98
N ALA A 115 21.24 -18.25 -38.68
CA ALA A 115 21.59 -16.87 -38.98
C ALA A 115 20.53 -16.11 -39.78
#